data_AF-A0A951M795-F1
#
_entry.id   AF-A0A951M795-F1
#
_cell.length_a   1.000
_cell.length_b   1.000
_cell.length_c   1.000
_cell.angle_alpha   90.00
_cell.angle_beta   90.00
_cell.angle_gamma   90.00
#
_symmetry.space_group_name_H-M   'P 1'
#
loop_
_entity.id
_entity.type
_entity.pdbx_description
1 polymer ?
#
loop_
_entity_poly.entity_id
_entity_poly.type
_entity_poly.pdbx_seq_one_letter_code
_entity_poly.pdbx_strand_id
1 'polypeptide(L)'
;MPGIHITDIEAAINYWRERSPSPDGVSLCKETRALAEVYALLVWFHETEADEATLPAPAREAWLAWYGTTPDTPCIAICSTSQGDEVCKGCGRSFDEVQRWTEMTPAEKRASWRRITIEGDAWRFNRYAERALEDSPVSGK
;
A
#
# COMPACT_ATOMS: atom_id res chain seq x y z
N MET A 1 3.04 -15.83 5.23
CA MET A 1 2.20 -15.29 4.14
C MET A 1 2.28 -13.78 4.22
N PRO A 2 2.23 -13.04 3.11
CA PRO A 2 2.33 -11.59 3.15
C PRO A 2 1.16 -10.98 3.93
N GLY A 3 1.48 -10.13 4.89
CA GLY A 3 0.52 -9.48 5.77
C GLY A 3 0.09 -8.12 5.22
N ILE A 4 -1.22 -7.86 5.23
CA ILE A 4 -1.77 -6.52 5.04
C ILE A 4 -1.63 -5.79 6.38
N HIS A 5 -0.73 -4.82 6.45
CA HIS A 5 -0.49 -4.06 7.67
C HIS A 5 -1.71 -3.23 8.08
N ILE A 6 -1.94 -3.08 9.38
CA ILE A 6 -3.10 -2.38 9.96
C ILE A 6 -3.29 -0.96 9.41
N THR A 7 -2.20 -0.25 9.11
CA THR A 7 -2.25 1.11 8.52
C THR A 7 -2.86 1.13 7.12
N ASP A 8 -2.72 0.05 6.35
CA ASP A 8 -3.36 -0.06 5.03
C ASP A 8 -4.86 -0.32 5.17
N ILE A 9 -5.28 -1.05 6.22
CA ILE A 9 -6.70 -1.19 6.58
C ILE A 9 -7.29 0.16 6.98
N GLU A 10 -6.57 0.95 7.80
CA GLU A 10 -6.96 2.32 8.18
C GLU A 10 -7.08 3.25 6.96
N ALA A 11 -6.12 3.19 6.04
CA ALA A 11 -6.15 3.98 4.82
C ALA A 11 -7.35 3.60 3.93
N ALA A 12 -7.63 2.29 3.78
CA ALA A 12 -8.81 1.81 3.05
C ALA A 12 -10.13 2.24 3.72
N ILE A 13 -10.20 2.22 5.07
CA ILE A 13 -11.37 2.73 5.81
C ILE A 13 -11.58 4.22 5.50
N ASN A 14 -10.52 5.03 5.58
CA ASN A 14 -10.62 6.47 5.32
C ASN A 14 -11.05 6.76 3.87
N TYR A 15 -10.52 6.01 2.91
CA TYR A 15 -10.94 6.06 1.51
C TYR A 15 -12.45 5.89 1.33
N TRP A 16 -13.04 4.88 1.99
CA TRP A 16 -14.48 4.64 1.90
C TRP A 16 -15.31 5.64 2.70
N ARG A 17 -14.80 6.14 3.82
CA ARG A 17 -15.47 7.21 4.60
C ARG A 17 -15.57 8.52 3.83
N GLU A 18 -14.55 8.87 3.05
CA GLU A 18 -14.57 10.06 2.18
C GLU A 18 -15.52 9.88 1.00
N ARG A 19 -15.52 8.69 0.38
CA ARG A 19 -16.34 8.39 -0.81
C ARG A 19 -17.81 8.16 -0.50
N SER A 20 -18.12 7.63 0.68
CA SER A 20 -19.47 7.26 1.10
C SER A 20 -19.63 7.58 2.59
N PRO A 21 -19.73 8.87 2.92
CA PRO A 21 -19.83 9.31 4.30
C PRO A 21 -21.12 8.79 4.95
N SER A 22 -21.08 8.69 6.27
CA SER A 22 -22.24 8.30 7.06
C SER A 22 -23.37 9.33 6.90
N PRO A 23 -24.60 8.92 6.54
CA PRO A 23 -25.71 9.84 6.34
C PRO A 23 -26.21 10.48 7.64
N ASP A 24 -25.99 9.82 8.77
CA ASP A 24 -26.49 10.17 10.12
C ASP A 24 -25.34 10.34 11.13
N GLY A 25 -24.08 10.22 10.69
CA GLY A 25 -22.90 10.27 11.54
C GLY A 25 -22.61 8.98 12.33
N VAL A 26 -23.41 7.93 12.18
CA VAL A 26 -23.28 6.65 12.90
C VAL A 26 -23.23 5.45 11.94
N SER A 27 -24.10 5.41 10.95
CA SER A 27 -24.25 4.33 9.98
C SER A 27 -23.06 4.28 9.01
N LEU A 28 -22.39 3.12 8.94
CA LEU A 28 -21.27 2.88 8.02
C LEU A 28 -21.76 2.23 6.71
N CYS A 29 -21.13 2.57 5.58
CA CYS A 29 -21.34 1.82 4.34
C CYS A 29 -20.80 0.38 4.47
N LYS A 30 -21.19 -0.50 3.53
CA LYS A 30 -20.86 -1.92 3.60
C LYS A 30 -19.34 -2.17 3.57
N GLU A 31 -18.60 -1.37 2.81
CA GLU A 31 -17.15 -1.47 2.65
C GLU A 31 -16.42 -1.06 3.93
N THR A 32 -16.80 0.09 4.50
CA THR A 32 -16.23 0.56 5.77
C THR A 32 -16.54 -0.42 6.91
N ARG A 33 -17.76 -0.99 6.95
CA ARG A 33 -18.12 -1.99 7.97
C ARG A 33 -17.25 -3.24 7.86
N ALA A 34 -17.08 -3.78 6.64
CA ALA A 34 -16.28 -4.97 6.40
C ALA A 34 -14.80 -4.78 6.81
N LEU A 35 -14.22 -3.62 6.48
CA LEU A 35 -12.85 -3.29 6.89
C LEU A 35 -12.74 -3.04 8.40
N ALA A 36 -13.74 -2.40 9.01
CA ALA A 36 -13.77 -2.13 10.45
C ALA A 36 -13.81 -3.42 11.29
N GLU A 37 -14.46 -4.47 10.82
CA GLU A 37 -14.42 -5.80 11.48
C GLU A 37 -13.00 -6.37 11.49
N VAL A 38 -12.28 -6.32 10.36
CA VAL A 38 -10.87 -6.76 10.29
C VAL A 38 -10.00 -5.93 11.23
N TYR A 39 -10.14 -4.61 11.19
CA TYR A 39 -9.42 -3.69 12.07
C TYR A 39 -9.65 -4.00 13.55
N ALA A 40 -10.92 -4.20 13.94
CA ALA A 40 -11.29 -4.52 15.31
C ALA A 40 -10.67 -5.84 15.78
N LEU A 41 -10.62 -6.86 14.92
CA LEU A 41 -9.98 -8.13 15.23
C LEU A 41 -8.46 -7.97 15.40
N LEU A 42 -7.79 -7.22 14.53
CA LEU A 42 -6.36 -6.92 14.68
C LEU A 42 -6.07 -6.27 16.03
N VAL A 43 -6.83 -5.24 16.40
CA VAL A 43 -6.68 -4.55 17.69
C VAL A 43 -6.96 -5.50 18.85
N TRP A 44 -8.03 -6.29 18.79
CA TRP A 44 -8.43 -7.22 19.84
C TRP A 44 -7.37 -8.30 20.11
N PHE A 45 -6.78 -8.85 19.05
CA PHE A 45 -5.72 -9.86 19.16
C PHE A 45 -4.31 -9.28 19.30
N HIS A 46 -4.17 -7.95 19.32
CA HIS A 46 -2.88 -7.24 19.34
C HIS A 46 -1.96 -7.59 18.15
N GLU A 47 -2.55 -7.83 16.99
CA GLU A 47 -1.86 -8.13 15.74
C GLU A 47 -1.74 -6.86 14.87
N THR A 48 -0.65 -6.77 14.10
CA THR A 48 -0.42 -5.63 13.19
C THR A 48 -0.67 -5.98 11.73
N GLU A 49 -0.88 -7.25 11.42
CA GLU A 49 -1.00 -7.75 10.05
C GLU A 49 -2.18 -8.70 9.92
N ALA A 50 -3.00 -8.48 8.91
CA ALA A 50 -4.02 -9.43 8.49
C ALA A 50 -3.48 -10.28 7.33
N ASP A 51 -3.72 -11.58 7.36
CA ASP A 51 -3.30 -12.45 6.26
C ASP A 51 -4.12 -12.19 4.98
N GLU A 52 -3.43 -11.94 3.86
CA GLU A 52 -4.07 -11.61 2.58
C GLU A 52 -4.94 -12.75 2.04
N ALA A 53 -4.53 -14.00 2.26
CA ALA A 53 -5.21 -15.18 1.72
C ALA A 53 -6.54 -15.47 2.43
N THR A 54 -6.61 -15.21 3.73
CA THR A 54 -7.76 -15.52 4.59
C THR A 54 -8.66 -14.32 4.88
N LEU A 55 -8.34 -13.14 4.33
CA LEU A 55 -9.14 -11.95 4.48
C LEU A 55 -10.59 -12.19 4.00
N PRO A 56 -11.63 -11.84 4.79
CA PRO A 56 -13.02 -12.00 4.35
C PRO A 56 -13.27 -11.29 3.01
N ALA A 57 -13.98 -11.94 2.09
CA ALA A 57 -14.14 -11.45 0.71
C ALA A 57 -14.63 -9.99 0.62
N PRO A 58 -15.65 -9.53 1.40
CA PRO A 58 -16.07 -8.13 1.37
C PRO A 58 -14.98 -7.14 1.79
N ALA A 59 -14.17 -7.50 2.79
CA ALA A 59 -13.06 -6.68 3.25
C ALA A 59 -11.93 -6.66 2.22
N ARG A 60 -11.64 -7.81 1.58
CA ARG A 60 -10.64 -7.92 0.51
C ARG A 60 -11.00 -7.07 -0.70
N GLU A 61 -12.25 -7.12 -1.15
CA GLU A 61 -12.73 -6.29 -2.26
C GLU A 61 -12.64 -4.80 -1.92
N ALA A 62 -13.05 -4.41 -0.71
CA ALA A 62 -12.96 -3.03 -0.25
C ALA A 62 -11.51 -2.52 -0.15
N TRP A 63 -10.59 -3.37 0.33
CA TRP A 63 -9.17 -3.05 0.41
C TRP A 63 -8.52 -2.97 -0.98
N LEU A 64 -8.81 -3.91 -1.89
CA LEU A 64 -8.30 -3.89 -3.26
C LEU A 64 -8.76 -2.65 -4.04
N ALA A 65 -9.98 -2.18 -3.78
CA ALA A 65 -10.48 -0.94 -4.39
C ALA A 65 -9.66 0.28 -3.96
N TRP A 66 -9.25 0.36 -2.69
CA TRP A 66 -8.32 1.40 -2.23
C TRP A 66 -6.92 1.18 -2.81
N TYR A 67 -6.39 -0.05 -2.77
CA TYR A 67 -5.08 -0.39 -3.32
C TYR A 67 -4.93 0.06 -4.78
N GLY A 68 -5.98 -0.12 -5.60
CA GLY A 68 -6.02 0.31 -7.00
C GLY A 68 -5.94 1.83 -7.22
N THR A 69 -6.04 2.64 -6.16
CA THR A 69 -5.82 4.09 -6.20
C THR A 69 -4.40 4.51 -5.82
N THR A 70 -3.58 3.57 -5.33
CA THR A 70 -2.19 3.82 -4.96
C THR A 70 -1.26 3.66 -6.17
N PRO A 71 -0.09 4.33 -6.19
CA PRO A 71 0.88 4.12 -7.26
C PRO A 71 1.35 2.67 -7.33
N ASP A 72 1.32 2.06 -8.53
CA ASP A 72 1.67 0.64 -8.69
C ASP A 72 3.16 0.35 -8.43
N THR A 73 4.07 1.30 -8.68
CA THR A 73 5.51 1.06 -8.52
C THR A 73 6.24 2.23 -7.85
N PRO A 74 7.24 1.96 -6.99
CA PRO A 74 8.06 2.99 -6.38
C PRO A 74 9.18 3.53 -7.30
N CYS A 75 9.26 3.04 -8.53
CA CYS A 75 10.33 3.36 -9.47
C CYS A 75 10.35 4.85 -9.86
N ILE A 76 11.55 5.39 -10.11
CA ILE A 76 11.77 6.75 -10.65
C ILE A 76 12.66 6.74 -11.89
N ALA A 77 12.66 5.61 -12.61
CA ALA A 77 13.51 5.33 -13.77
C ALA A 77 15.02 5.51 -13.52
N ILE A 78 15.48 5.31 -12.28
CA ILE A 78 16.89 5.26 -11.89
C ILE A 78 17.12 3.94 -11.15
N CYS A 79 17.99 3.10 -11.72
CA CYS A 79 18.27 1.78 -11.19
C CYS A 79 19.76 1.63 -10.88
N SER A 80 20.08 1.34 -9.62
CA SER A 80 21.46 1.06 -9.19
C SER A 80 21.72 -0.44 -8.99
N THR A 81 20.66 -1.27 -8.90
CA THR A 81 20.82 -2.73 -8.83
C THR A 81 21.33 -3.32 -10.13
N SER A 82 21.01 -2.71 -11.28
CA SER A 82 21.63 -3.04 -12.58
C SER A 82 23.14 -2.77 -12.61
N GLN A 83 23.67 -2.02 -11.65
CA GLN A 83 25.10 -1.73 -11.48
C GLN A 83 25.73 -2.55 -10.33
N GLY A 84 24.97 -3.46 -9.70
CA GLY A 84 25.45 -4.40 -8.69
C GLY A 84 25.06 -4.09 -7.24
N ASP A 85 24.28 -3.03 -6.97
CA ASP A 85 23.77 -2.80 -5.61
C ASP A 85 22.67 -3.82 -5.23
N GLU A 86 22.64 -4.28 -3.98
CA GLU A 86 21.58 -5.17 -3.48
C GLU A 86 20.23 -4.46 -3.26
N VAL A 87 20.28 -3.15 -2.98
CA VAL A 87 19.11 -2.28 -2.80
C VAL A 87 19.22 -1.11 -3.77
N CYS A 88 18.15 -0.85 -4.51
CA CYS A 88 18.10 0.23 -5.48
C CYS A 88 18.12 1.60 -4.79
N LYS A 89 19.20 2.36 -4.96
CA LYS A 89 19.32 3.73 -4.44
C LYS A 89 18.23 4.68 -4.95
N GLY A 90 17.66 4.39 -6.13
CA GLY A 90 16.56 5.19 -6.70
C GLY A 90 15.23 5.00 -5.97
N CYS A 91 14.75 3.75 -5.90
CA CYS A 91 13.40 3.43 -5.42
C CYS A 91 13.30 2.73 -4.05
N GLY A 92 14.42 2.25 -3.49
CA GLY A 92 14.48 1.56 -2.19
C GLY A 92 14.12 0.07 -2.22
N ARG A 93 13.71 -0.46 -3.37
CA ARG A 93 13.47 -1.91 -3.53
C ARG A 93 14.77 -2.70 -3.53
N SER A 94 14.77 -3.86 -2.89
CA SER A 94 15.81 -4.89 -3.03
C SER A 94 15.88 -5.43 -4.46
N PHE A 95 17.00 -6.08 -4.80
CA PHE A 95 17.19 -6.69 -6.11
C PHE A 95 16.10 -7.74 -6.45
N ASP A 96 15.67 -8.54 -5.47
CA ASP A 96 14.59 -9.53 -5.68
C ASP A 96 13.24 -8.85 -5.98
N GLU A 97 12.86 -7.85 -5.18
CA GLU A 97 11.63 -7.06 -5.41
C GLU A 97 11.66 -6.34 -6.76
N VAL A 98 12.83 -5.89 -7.23
CA VAL A 98 12.98 -5.28 -8.57
C VAL A 98 12.70 -6.31 -9.67
N GLN A 99 13.24 -7.52 -9.55
CA GLN A 99 13.09 -8.57 -10.57
C GLN A 99 11.68 -9.15 -10.61
N ARG A 100 11.04 -9.29 -9.44
CA ARG A 100 9.79 -10.04 -9.30
C ARG A 100 8.55 -9.17 -9.11
N TRP A 101 8.68 -7.84 -9.25
CA TRP A 101 7.60 -6.89 -8.95
C TRP A 101 6.24 -7.24 -9.58
N THR A 102 6.24 -7.72 -10.82
CA THR A 102 5.02 -8.07 -11.55
C THR A 102 4.35 -9.35 -11.05
N GLU A 103 5.09 -10.19 -10.34
CA GLU A 103 4.60 -11.45 -9.75
C GLU A 103 4.17 -11.27 -8.29
N MET A 104 4.61 -10.19 -7.64
CA MET A 104 4.28 -9.89 -6.26
C MET A 104 2.79 -9.59 -6.10
N THR A 105 2.22 -10.16 -5.05
CA THR A 105 0.87 -9.87 -4.57
C THR A 105 0.72 -8.41 -4.15
N PRO A 106 -0.51 -7.87 -4.13
CA PRO A 106 -0.79 -6.57 -3.56
C PRO A 106 -0.23 -6.39 -2.14
N ALA A 107 -0.38 -7.38 -1.25
CA ALA A 107 0.16 -7.29 0.11
C ALA A 107 1.69 -7.23 0.14
N GLU A 108 2.38 -8.03 -0.69
CA GLU A 108 3.85 -7.96 -0.81
C GLU A 108 4.31 -6.59 -1.31
N LYS A 109 3.67 -6.05 -2.35
CA LYS A 109 3.99 -4.71 -2.86
C LYS A 109 3.79 -3.63 -1.79
N ARG A 110 2.70 -3.73 -1.02
CA ARG A 110 2.41 -2.82 0.09
C ARG A 110 3.44 -2.92 1.22
N ALA A 111 3.91 -4.12 1.54
CA ALA A 111 5.00 -4.31 2.49
C ALA A 111 6.29 -3.62 2.02
N SER A 112 6.66 -3.76 0.73
CA SER A 112 7.79 -3.02 0.15
C SER A 112 7.60 -1.51 0.25
N TRP A 113 6.43 -0.99 -0.14
CA TRP A 113 6.10 0.43 -0.05
C TRP A 113 6.21 0.96 1.38
N ARG A 114 5.64 0.25 2.35
CA ARG A 114 5.71 0.62 3.77
C ARG A 114 7.17 0.67 4.24
N ARG A 115 7.97 -0.35 3.92
CA ARG A 115 9.38 -0.42 4.29
C ARG A 115 10.15 0.78 3.74
N ILE A 116 10.11 1.02 2.43
CA ILE A 116 10.87 2.11 1.81
C ILE A 116 10.42 3.49 2.32
N THR A 117 9.14 3.67 2.63
CA THR A 117 8.61 4.93 3.18
C THR A 117 9.10 5.17 4.60
N ILE A 118 9.24 4.12 5.42
CA ILE A 118 9.78 4.23 6.78
C ILE A 118 11.29 4.49 6.74
N GLU A 119 12.02 3.79 5.86
CA GLU A 119 13.46 3.97 5.70
C GLU A 119 13.81 5.37 5.16
N GLY A 120 13.09 5.85 4.15
CA GLY A 120 13.19 7.22 3.64
C GLY A 120 14.56 7.60 3.03
N ASP A 121 15.43 6.63 2.80
CA ASP A 121 16.82 6.83 2.36
C ASP A 121 16.97 6.90 0.84
N ALA A 122 16.08 6.22 0.10
CA ALA A 122 16.07 6.18 -1.35
C ALA A 122 15.90 7.57 -1.97
N TRP A 123 16.54 7.79 -3.12
CA TRP A 123 16.60 9.10 -3.77
C TRP A 123 15.24 9.68 -4.14
N ARG A 124 14.23 8.83 -4.37
CA ARG A 124 12.85 9.25 -4.57
C ARG A 124 12.23 10.05 -3.41
N PHE A 125 12.84 10.03 -2.22
CA PHE A 125 12.39 10.78 -1.04
C PHE A 125 13.25 12.03 -0.79
N ASN A 126 14.39 12.16 -1.47
CA ASN A 126 15.34 13.25 -1.23
C ASN A 126 15.87 13.88 -2.54
N ARG A 127 16.88 13.28 -3.18
CA ARG A 127 17.66 13.84 -4.29
C ARG A 127 16.87 13.97 -5.59
N TYR A 128 15.92 13.08 -5.83
CA TYR A 128 15.10 12.98 -7.05
C TYR A 128 13.61 12.86 -6.68
N ALA A 129 13.16 13.62 -5.67
CA ALA A 129 11.79 13.56 -5.19
C ALA A 129 10.77 14.03 -6.24
N GLU A 130 11.17 14.95 -7.12
CA GLU A 130 10.35 15.45 -8.22
C GLU A 130 9.89 14.33 -9.16
N ARG A 131 10.74 13.32 -9.42
CA ARG A 131 10.40 12.19 -10.29
C ARG A 131 9.34 11.27 -9.71
N ALA A 132 9.21 11.22 -8.39
CA ALA A 132 8.15 10.46 -7.75
C ALA A 132 6.77 11.13 -7.89
N LEU A 133 6.74 12.44 -8.13
CA LEU A 133 5.51 13.22 -8.28
C LEU A 133 4.96 13.17 -9.71
N GLU A 134 5.84 13.08 -10.72
CA GLU A 134 5.46 13.00 -12.14
C GLU A 134 4.62 11.75 -12.47
N ASP A 135 4.87 10.64 -11.78
CA ASP A 135 4.13 9.37 -11.95
C ASP A 135 2.81 9.30 -11.15
N SER A 136 2.39 10.38 -10.49
CA SER A 136 1.11 10.40 -9.76
C SER A 136 -0.07 10.52 -10.74
N PRO A 137 -1.18 9.78 -10.52
CA PRO A 137 -2.33 9.71 -11.45
C PRO A 137 -3.11 11.04 -11.64
N VAL A 138 -2.63 12.15 -11.07
CA VAL A 138 -3.18 13.49 -11.24
C VAL A 138 -2.76 14.13 -12.58
N SER A 139 -1.75 13.58 -13.28
CA SER A 139 -1.27 14.11 -14.57
C SER A 139 -2.01 13.54 -15.80
N GLY A 140 -3.32 13.31 -15.69
CA GLY A 140 -4.19 13.01 -16.82
C GLY A 140 -5.10 14.20 -17.13
N LYS A 141 -4.74 14.99 -18.14
CA LYS A 141 -5.68 15.86 -18.86
C LYS A 141 -6.62 15.03 -19.72
#